data_AF-A0A7C5V8B5-F1
#
_entry.id   AF-A0A7C5V8B5-F1
#
_cell.length_a   1.000
_cell.length_b   1.000
_cell.length_c   1.000
_cell.angle_alpha   90.00
_cell.angle_beta   90.00
_cell.angle_gamma   90.00
#
_symmetry.space_group_name_H-M   'P 1'
#
loop_
_entity.id
_entity.type
_entity.pdbx_description
1 polymer ?
#
loop_
_entity_poly.entity_id
_entity_poly.type
_entity_poly.pdbx_seq_one_letter_code
_entity_poly.pdbx_strand_id
1 'polypeptide(L)'
;MVTFVVVNLVGLKARLSNLTFALDCALVAAGGLLVRDAESRTERFLRALYWWGAYWLLLGMAFEPYEGGIKKDPNTLSYFFVTSGLAIFTVVAFTIVLDVWQVRVGSQLLIGSGQNPMIAYVGMGNLIHPLFALSGFGDKFDRLFPGPWLGTLRGVLLTLLLAWVVSLFTRARIYWRT
;
A
#
# COMPACT_ATOMS: atom_id res chain seq x y z
N MET A 1 4.53 -10.77 -5.28
CA MET A 1 4.85 -9.50 -4.60
C MET A 1 3.66 -8.95 -3.81
N VAL A 2 2.54 -8.62 -4.45
CA VAL A 2 1.32 -8.20 -3.72
C VAL A 2 0.82 -9.24 -2.71
N THR A 3 1.03 -10.53 -2.99
CA THR A 3 0.70 -11.64 -2.09
C THR A 3 1.33 -11.49 -0.69
N PHE A 4 2.56 -10.97 -0.57
CA PHE A 4 3.20 -10.74 0.74
C PHE A 4 2.37 -9.78 1.59
N VAL A 5 1.86 -8.70 0.98
CA VAL A 5 1.03 -7.70 1.66
C VAL A 5 -0.25 -8.33 2.18
N VAL A 6 -0.93 -9.15 1.36
CA VAL A 6 -2.19 -9.79 1.74
C VAL A 6 -1.98 -10.84 2.83
N VAL A 7 -0.96 -11.69 2.70
CA VAL A 7 -0.62 -12.73 3.69
C VAL A 7 -0.30 -12.09 5.04
N ASN A 8 0.55 -11.07 5.06
CA ASN A 8 0.89 -10.36 6.29
C ASN A 8 -0.32 -9.64 6.89
N LEU A 9 -1.12 -8.96 6.07
CA LEU A 9 -2.32 -8.26 6.53
C LEU A 9 -3.29 -9.23 7.23
N VAL A 10 -3.63 -10.33 6.57
CA VAL A 10 -4.59 -11.31 7.08
C VAL A 10 -4.03 -12.06 8.28
N GLY A 11 -2.81 -12.58 8.15
CA GLY A 11 -2.19 -13.43 9.16
C GLY A 11 -1.88 -12.69 10.46
N LEU A 12 -1.33 -11.49 10.38
CA LEU A 12 -1.06 -10.67 11.57
C LEU A 12 -2.34 -10.17 12.21
N LYS A 13 -3.36 -9.78 11.41
CA LYS A 13 -4.67 -9.38 11.94
C LYS A 13 -5.37 -10.54 12.66
N ALA A 14 -5.24 -11.76 12.14
CA ALA A 14 -5.80 -12.98 12.72
C ALA A 14 -4.97 -13.57 13.87
N ARG A 15 -3.85 -12.94 14.26
CA ARG A 15 -2.90 -13.45 15.28
C ARG A 15 -2.32 -14.83 14.94
N LEU A 16 -2.15 -15.14 13.66
CA LEU A 16 -1.54 -16.37 13.16
C LEU A 16 -0.07 -16.15 12.77
N SER A 17 0.73 -15.58 13.67
CA SER A 17 2.11 -15.12 13.36
C SER A 17 3.03 -16.25 12.89
N ASN A 18 3.00 -17.42 13.55
CA ASN A 18 3.81 -18.58 13.15
C ASN A 18 3.47 -19.07 11.74
N LEU A 19 2.17 -19.13 11.39
CA LEU A 19 1.74 -19.52 10.05
C LEU A 19 2.13 -18.46 9.03
N THR A 20 1.98 -17.18 9.37
CA THR A 20 2.35 -16.05 8.50
C THR A 20 3.83 -16.08 8.18
N PHE A 21 4.68 -16.31 9.19
CA PHE A 21 6.12 -16.45 9.02
C PHE A 21 6.49 -17.65 8.13
N ALA A 22 5.86 -18.81 8.34
CA ALA A 22 6.08 -19.98 7.51
C ALA A 22 5.68 -19.74 6.04
N LEU A 23 4.54 -19.07 5.82
CA LEU A 23 4.08 -18.67 4.49
C LEU A 23 5.03 -17.64 3.85
N ASP A 24 5.54 -16.68 4.60
CA ASP A 24 6.51 -15.70 4.10
C ASP A 24 7.82 -16.39 3.70
N CYS A 25 8.33 -17.33 4.49
CA CYS A 25 9.50 -18.14 4.12
C CYS A 25 9.25 -18.94 2.83
N ALA A 26 8.07 -19.57 2.70
CA ALA A 26 7.70 -20.31 1.49
C ALA A 26 7.58 -19.39 0.26
N LEU A 27 6.96 -18.22 0.41
CA LEU A 27 6.85 -17.20 -0.63
C LEU A 27 8.21 -16.63 -1.01
N VAL A 28 9.11 -16.42 -0.03
CA VAL A 28 10.48 -15.96 -0.27
C VAL A 28 11.27 -17.00 -1.08
N ALA A 29 11.14 -18.27 -0.75
CA ALA A 29 11.78 -19.34 -1.51
C ALA A 29 11.22 -19.41 -2.95
N ALA A 30 9.90 -19.42 -3.10
CA ALA A 30 9.23 -19.47 -4.41
C ALA A 30 9.58 -18.24 -5.27
N GLY A 31 9.52 -17.04 -4.71
CA GLY A 31 9.90 -15.82 -5.42
C GLY A 31 11.40 -15.73 -5.71
N GLY A 32 12.24 -16.35 -4.87
CA GLY A 32 13.68 -16.46 -5.09
C GLY A 32 14.02 -17.28 -6.33
N LEU A 33 13.22 -18.32 -6.62
CA LEU A 33 13.31 -19.07 -7.88
C LEU A 33 12.94 -18.20 -9.09
N LEU A 34 11.91 -17.37 -8.96
CA LEU A 34 11.46 -16.48 -10.06
C LEU A 34 12.49 -15.39 -10.42
N VAL A 35 13.24 -14.89 -9.44
CA VAL A 35 14.25 -13.83 -9.68
C VAL A 35 15.66 -14.37 -9.86
N ARG A 36 15.83 -15.70 -9.96
CA ARG A 36 17.14 -16.36 -9.95
C ARG A 36 17.98 -15.98 -11.17
N ASP A 37 17.37 -16.03 -12.34
CA ASP A 37 18.04 -15.89 -13.63
C ASP A 37 17.79 -14.48 -14.19
N ALA A 38 18.42 -13.49 -13.54
CA ALA A 38 18.28 -12.07 -13.88
C ALA A 38 19.36 -11.62 -14.88
N GLU A 39 18.97 -11.40 -16.14
CA GLU A 39 19.87 -11.08 -17.25
C GLU A 39 19.85 -9.61 -17.62
N SER A 40 18.67 -8.96 -17.54
CA SER A 40 18.53 -7.54 -17.88
C SER A 40 18.93 -6.62 -16.70
N ARG A 41 19.24 -5.35 -16.99
CA ARG A 41 19.53 -4.35 -15.94
C ARG A 41 18.35 -4.18 -14.99
N THR A 42 17.13 -4.18 -15.54
CA THR A 42 15.88 -4.07 -14.79
C THR A 42 15.67 -5.31 -13.91
N GLU A 43 15.85 -6.52 -14.44
CA GLU A 43 15.76 -7.75 -13.63
C GLU A 43 16.77 -7.78 -12.50
N ARG A 44 18.03 -7.38 -12.74
CA ARG A 44 19.03 -7.28 -11.66
C ARG A 44 18.62 -6.30 -10.57
N PHE A 45 18.05 -5.17 -10.95
CA PHE A 45 17.51 -4.19 -10.01
C PHE A 45 16.33 -4.76 -9.20
N LEU A 46 15.36 -5.39 -9.88
CA LEU A 46 14.22 -6.03 -9.21
C LEU A 46 14.65 -7.18 -8.30
N ARG A 47 15.64 -7.96 -8.70
CA ARG A 47 16.24 -9.02 -7.86
C ARG A 47 16.91 -8.43 -6.61
N ALA A 48 17.64 -7.33 -6.74
CA ALA A 48 18.26 -6.68 -5.58
C ALA A 48 17.19 -6.17 -4.60
N LEU A 49 16.16 -5.46 -5.10
CA LEU A 49 15.03 -5.04 -4.28
C LEU A 49 14.31 -6.23 -3.65
N TYR A 50 14.09 -7.31 -4.39
CA TYR A 50 13.44 -8.51 -3.88
C TYR A 50 14.15 -9.07 -2.64
N TRP A 51 15.47 -9.23 -2.70
CA TRP A 51 16.24 -9.76 -1.57
C TRP A 51 16.29 -8.79 -0.39
N TRP A 52 16.36 -7.48 -0.64
CA TRP A 52 16.22 -6.49 0.43
C TRP A 52 14.83 -6.53 1.08
N GLY A 53 13.77 -6.64 0.28
CA GLY A 53 12.40 -6.78 0.77
C GLY A 53 12.23 -8.03 1.63
N ALA A 54 12.76 -9.17 1.17
CA ALA A 54 12.74 -10.44 1.89
C ALA A 54 13.51 -10.34 3.22
N TYR A 55 14.70 -9.73 3.20
CA TYR A 55 15.52 -9.54 4.41
C TYR A 55 14.77 -8.73 5.47
N TRP A 56 14.25 -7.55 5.12
CA TRP A 56 13.54 -6.71 6.07
C TRP A 56 12.24 -7.35 6.57
N LEU A 57 11.49 -8.02 5.69
CA LEU A 57 10.27 -8.71 6.09
C LEU A 57 10.54 -9.82 7.09
N LEU A 58 11.45 -10.75 6.78
CA LEU A 58 11.75 -11.89 7.64
C LEU A 58 12.38 -11.45 8.98
N LEU A 59 13.24 -10.43 8.94
CA LEU A 59 13.79 -9.83 10.15
C LEU A 59 12.65 -9.27 11.02
N GLY A 60 11.76 -8.46 10.45
CA GLY A 60 10.63 -7.88 11.19
C GLY A 60 9.69 -8.93 11.78
N MET A 61 9.40 -9.98 11.03
CA MET A 61 8.59 -11.11 11.50
C MET A 61 9.28 -11.91 12.62
N ALA A 62 10.62 -11.99 12.64
CA ALA A 62 11.35 -12.59 13.75
C ALA A 62 11.26 -11.76 15.04
N PHE A 63 11.15 -10.43 14.94
CA PHE A 63 10.98 -9.54 16.10
C PHE A 63 9.54 -9.49 16.63
N GLU A 64 8.53 -9.75 15.78
CA GLU A 64 7.11 -9.61 16.13
C GLU A 64 6.67 -10.39 17.40
N PRO A 65 7.09 -11.65 17.62
CA PRO A 65 6.72 -12.41 18.82
C PRO A 65 7.26 -11.81 20.12
N TYR A 66 8.45 -11.19 20.07
CA TYR A 66 9.08 -10.58 21.24
C TYR A 66 8.41 -9.26 21.66
N GLU A 67 7.75 -8.57 20.74
CA GLU A 67 7.14 -7.25 20.97
C GLU A 67 5.62 -7.30 21.20
N GLY A 68 5.05 -8.52 21.16
CA GLY A 68 3.61 -8.76 21.34
C GLY A 68 2.77 -8.19 20.18
N GLY A 69 3.35 -8.14 18.98
CA GLY A 69 2.70 -7.65 17.77
C GLY A 69 3.25 -6.35 17.21
N ILE A 70 2.85 -6.08 15.97
CA ILE A 70 3.25 -4.88 15.22
C ILE A 70 2.46 -3.67 15.70
N LYS A 71 3.15 -2.66 16.24
CA LYS A 71 2.52 -1.44 16.76
C LYS A 71 3.24 -0.21 16.22
N LYS A 72 2.44 0.78 15.82
CA LYS A 72 2.94 2.10 15.44
C LYS A 72 3.25 2.96 16.66
N ASP A 73 2.43 2.84 17.71
CA ASP A 73 2.52 3.66 18.93
C ASP A 73 2.20 2.80 20.19
N PRO A 74 3.15 2.57 21.11
CA PRO A 74 4.58 2.80 20.93
C PRO A 74 5.12 2.00 19.74
N ASN A 75 6.12 2.54 19.06
CA ASN A 75 6.69 1.96 17.86
C ASN A 75 7.50 0.70 18.17
N THR A 76 7.31 -0.35 17.39
CA THR A 76 8.07 -1.61 17.49
C THR A 76 9.10 -1.73 16.37
N LEU A 77 10.19 -2.46 16.60
CA LEU A 77 11.17 -2.76 15.54
C LEU A 77 10.52 -3.60 14.43
N SER A 78 9.66 -4.55 14.79
CA SER A 78 8.82 -5.30 13.87
C SER A 78 7.99 -4.38 12.94
N TYR A 79 7.43 -3.29 13.47
CA TYR A 79 6.71 -2.31 12.65
C TYR A 79 7.60 -1.70 11.57
N PHE A 80 8.80 -1.24 11.93
CA PHE A 80 9.71 -0.65 10.95
C PHE A 80 10.17 -1.65 9.89
N PHE A 81 10.57 -2.86 10.29
CA PHE A 81 11.14 -3.84 9.38
C PHE A 81 10.08 -4.49 8.47
N VAL A 82 8.95 -4.93 9.03
CA VAL A 82 7.87 -5.53 8.23
C VAL A 82 7.32 -4.51 7.23
N THR A 83 7.03 -3.28 7.67
CA THR A 83 6.50 -2.25 6.74
C THR A 83 7.52 -1.87 5.66
N SER A 84 8.81 -1.83 5.97
CA SER A 84 9.87 -1.60 4.98
C SER A 84 9.94 -2.73 3.94
N GLY A 85 9.91 -3.99 4.38
CA GLY A 85 9.89 -5.14 3.47
C GLY A 85 8.67 -5.14 2.55
N LEU A 86 7.47 -4.91 3.11
CA LEU A 86 6.23 -4.82 2.34
C LEU A 86 6.20 -3.61 1.39
N ALA A 87 6.77 -2.47 1.78
CA ALA A 87 6.90 -1.31 0.92
C ALA A 87 7.81 -1.62 -0.28
N ILE A 88 8.96 -2.28 -0.05
CA ILE A 88 9.84 -2.71 -1.14
C ILE A 88 9.13 -3.67 -2.10
N PHE A 89 8.39 -4.67 -1.59
CA PHE A 89 7.61 -5.56 -2.47
C PHE A 89 6.50 -4.83 -3.24
N THR A 90 5.92 -3.79 -2.64
CA THR A 90 4.94 -2.93 -3.31
C THR A 90 5.59 -2.12 -4.43
N VAL A 91 6.78 -1.57 -4.20
CA VAL A 91 7.57 -0.89 -5.24
C VAL A 91 7.90 -1.86 -6.38
N VAL A 92 8.40 -3.06 -6.07
CA VAL A 92 8.68 -4.11 -7.09
C VAL A 92 7.42 -4.42 -7.90
N ALA A 93 6.26 -4.58 -7.25
CA ALA A 93 5.00 -4.82 -7.95
C ALA A 93 4.63 -3.68 -8.90
N PHE A 94 4.72 -2.43 -8.44
CA PHE A 94 4.40 -1.27 -9.28
C PHE A 94 5.42 -1.06 -10.40
N THR A 95 6.71 -1.31 -10.19
CA THR A 95 7.72 -1.26 -11.26
C THR A 95 7.42 -2.29 -12.34
N ILE A 96 7.02 -3.51 -11.97
CA ILE A 96 6.61 -4.52 -12.96
C ILE A 96 5.36 -4.05 -13.72
N VAL A 97 4.32 -3.60 -13.03
CA VAL A 97 3.05 -3.20 -13.67
C VAL A 97 3.22 -1.97 -14.57
N LEU A 98 3.91 -0.94 -14.09
CA LEU A 98 4.01 0.36 -14.77
C LEU A 98 5.15 0.39 -15.79
N ASP A 99 6.33 -0.15 -15.46
CA ASP A 99 7.52 0.00 -16.29
C ASP A 99 7.78 -1.24 -17.16
N VAL A 100 7.47 -2.45 -16.69
CA VAL A 100 7.68 -3.68 -17.49
C VAL A 100 6.46 -3.97 -18.36
N TRP A 101 5.25 -3.98 -17.78
CA TRP A 101 4.00 -4.22 -18.51
C TRP A 101 3.42 -2.97 -19.18
N GLN A 102 4.00 -1.80 -18.91
CA GLN A 102 3.59 -0.52 -19.53
C GLN A 102 2.09 -0.21 -19.32
N VAL A 103 1.52 -0.59 -18.18
CA VAL A 103 0.12 -0.31 -17.86
C VAL A 103 -0.06 1.18 -17.54
N ARG A 104 -0.72 1.91 -18.45
CA ARG A 104 -0.93 3.36 -18.32
C ARG A 104 -2.33 3.77 -17.86
N VAL A 105 -3.31 2.87 -17.98
CA VAL A 105 -4.71 3.16 -17.64
C VAL A 105 -4.81 3.31 -16.12
N GLY A 106 -5.31 4.46 -15.65
CA GLY A 106 -5.50 4.76 -14.22
C GLY A 106 -4.22 5.08 -13.44
N SER A 107 -3.02 4.83 -13.98
CA SER A 107 -1.75 5.11 -13.29
C SER A 107 -1.54 6.60 -12.99
N GLN A 108 -2.14 7.49 -13.80
CA GLN A 108 -2.17 8.93 -13.56
C GLN A 108 -2.78 9.33 -12.21
N LEU A 109 -3.74 8.57 -11.68
CA LEU A 109 -4.30 8.85 -10.36
C LEU A 109 -3.26 8.57 -9.27
N LEU A 110 -2.61 7.40 -9.35
CA LEU A 110 -1.53 7.02 -8.43
C LEU A 110 -0.32 7.98 -8.51
N ILE A 111 0.15 8.28 -9.72
CA ILE A 111 1.28 9.19 -9.95
C ILE A 111 0.93 10.60 -9.46
N GLY A 112 -0.26 11.09 -9.79
CA GLY A 112 -0.73 12.42 -9.38
C GLY A 112 -0.81 12.57 -7.87
N SER A 113 -1.29 11.54 -7.17
CA SER A 113 -1.30 11.48 -5.71
C SER A 113 0.11 11.44 -5.11
N GLY A 114 1.04 10.72 -5.73
CA GLY A 114 2.44 10.67 -5.30
C GLY A 114 3.20 11.99 -5.49
N GLN A 115 2.88 12.74 -6.55
CA GLN A 115 3.48 14.06 -6.81
C GLN A 115 2.96 15.16 -5.88
N ASN A 116 1.81 14.96 -5.23
CA ASN A 116 1.17 15.94 -4.36
C ASN A 116 0.65 15.28 -3.06
N PRO A 117 1.57 14.72 -2.25
CA PRO A 117 1.21 13.88 -1.11
C PRO A 117 0.48 14.67 -0.02
N MET A 118 0.76 15.96 0.12
CA MET A 118 0.09 16.79 1.12
C MET A 118 -1.39 17.01 0.80
N ILE A 119 -1.75 17.30 -0.46
CA ILE A 119 -3.17 17.40 -0.83
C ILE A 119 -3.84 16.02 -0.71
N ALA A 120 -3.16 14.93 -1.05
CA ALA A 120 -3.70 13.58 -0.81
C ALA A 120 -3.95 13.31 0.68
N TYR A 121 -3.09 13.81 1.56
CA TYR A 121 -3.24 13.68 3.01
C TYR A 121 -4.36 14.54 3.58
N VAL A 122 -4.39 15.85 3.26
CA VAL A 122 -5.34 16.80 3.87
C VAL A 122 -6.68 16.85 3.14
N GLY A 123 -6.73 16.46 1.87
CA GLY A 123 -7.86 16.72 0.98
C GLY A 123 -9.16 16.05 1.40
N MET A 124 -9.10 14.86 2.02
CA MET A 124 -10.31 14.21 2.52
C MET A 124 -10.99 15.06 3.62
N GLY A 125 -10.21 15.44 4.64
CA GLY A 125 -10.70 16.21 5.79
C GLY A 125 -10.97 17.68 5.50
N ASN A 126 -10.20 18.32 4.62
CA ASN A 126 -10.26 19.76 4.40
C ASN A 126 -11.05 20.17 3.15
N LEU A 127 -11.36 19.24 2.25
CA LEU A 127 -12.10 19.53 1.03
C LEU A 127 -13.32 18.62 0.87
N ILE A 128 -13.13 17.30 0.80
CA ILE A 128 -14.24 16.39 0.46
C ILE A 128 -15.29 16.34 1.57
N HIS A 129 -14.89 16.13 2.83
CA HIS A 129 -15.83 16.08 3.96
C HIS A 129 -16.63 17.39 4.14
N PRO A 130 -15.99 18.59 4.16
CA PRO A 130 -16.73 19.85 4.23
C PRO A 130 -17.72 20.04 3.07
N LEU A 131 -17.36 19.70 1.84
CA LEU A 131 -18.27 19.79 0.69
C LEU A 131 -19.48 18.85 0.83
N PHE A 132 -19.27 17.64 1.35
CA PHE A 132 -20.35 16.68 1.61
C PHE A 132 -21.30 17.17 2.72
N ALA A 133 -20.76 17.83 3.74
CA ALA A 133 -21.55 18.44 4.80
C ALA A 133 -22.37 19.63 4.30
N LEU A 134 -21.75 20.55 3.57
CA LEU A 134 -22.42 21.76 3.03
C LEU A 134 -23.51 21.42 2.00
N SER A 135 -23.33 20.37 1.21
CA SER A 135 -24.33 19.91 0.24
C SER A 135 -25.46 19.08 0.87
N GLY A 136 -25.35 18.70 2.14
CA GLY A 136 -26.26 17.75 2.80
C GLY A 136 -26.22 16.34 2.18
N PHE A 137 -25.19 16.04 1.37
CA PHE A 137 -25.04 14.77 0.68
C PHE A 137 -24.39 13.70 1.56
N GLY A 138 -23.65 14.09 2.62
CA GLY A 138 -22.99 13.17 3.54
C GLY A 138 -23.93 12.09 4.09
N ASP A 139 -24.98 12.48 4.80
CA ASP A 139 -25.90 11.52 5.43
C ASP A 139 -26.65 10.64 4.42
N LYS A 140 -26.97 11.21 3.24
CA LYS A 140 -27.62 10.45 2.15
C LYS A 140 -26.66 9.42 1.58
N PHE A 141 -25.40 9.81 1.35
CA PHE A 141 -24.36 8.93 0.84
C PHE A 141 -24.09 7.78 1.82
N ASP A 142 -24.06 8.05 3.12
CA ASP A 142 -23.82 7.04 4.15
C ASP A 142 -24.91 5.96 4.18
N ARG A 143 -26.17 6.36 3.99
CA ARG A 143 -27.33 5.45 3.94
C ARG A 143 -27.35 4.58 2.70
N LEU A 144 -26.71 4.98 1.60
CA LEU A 144 -26.64 4.19 0.36
C LEU A 144 -25.69 3.00 0.47
N PHE A 145 -24.80 2.98 1.47
CA PHE A 145 -23.79 1.93 1.62
C PHE A 145 -23.86 1.22 2.99
N PRO A 146 -24.96 0.53 3.31
CA PRO A 146 -25.09 -0.19 4.58
C PRO A 146 -24.24 -1.47 4.62
N GLY A 147 -23.68 -1.77 5.79
CA GLY A 147 -22.94 -3.02 6.02
C GLY A 147 -21.50 -3.00 5.50
N PRO A 148 -20.73 -4.07 5.78
CA PRO A 148 -19.28 -4.06 5.63
C PRO A 148 -18.80 -4.00 4.16
N TRP A 149 -19.46 -4.72 3.25
CA TRP A 149 -19.05 -4.77 1.84
C TRP A 149 -19.37 -3.48 1.09
N LEU A 150 -20.57 -2.94 1.30
CA LEU A 150 -20.93 -1.64 0.72
C LEU A 150 -20.13 -0.51 1.37
N GLY A 151 -19.84 -0.58 2.67
CA GLY A 151 -18.91 0.34 3.33
C GLY A 151 -17.50 0.28 2.73
N THR A 152 -17.03 -0.91 2.34
CA THR A 152 -15.76 -1.04 1.61
C THR A 152 -15.83 -0.37 0.24
N LEU A 153 -16.90 -0.60 -0.52
CA LEU A 153 -17.13 0.06 -1.81
C LEU A 153 -17.18 1.59 -1.66
N ARG A 154 -17.85 2.09 -0.62
CA ARG A 154 -17.87 3.52 -0.26
C ARG A 154 -16.46 4.06 -0.06
N GLY A 155 -15.63 3.35 0.70
CA GLY A 155 -14.23 3.72 0.91
C GLY A 155 -13.43 3.77 -0.40
N VAL A 156 -13.63 2.79 -1.29
CA VAL A 156 -13.00 2.77 -2.62
C VAL A 156 -13.44 3.98 -3.45
N LEU A 157 -14.74 4.28 -3.49
CA LEU A 157 -15.28 5.42 -4.23
C LEU A 157 -14.74 6.76 -3.72
N LEU A 158 -14.71 6.96 -2.39
CA LEU A 158 -14.15 8.17 -1.80
C LEU A 158 -12.64 8.30 -2.05
N THR A 159 -11.91 7.19 -1.98
CA THR A 159 -10.47 7.17 -2.27
C THR A 159 -10.20 7.53 -3.74
N LEU A 160 -10.99 6.98 -4.67
CA LEU A 160 -10.88 7.31 -6.10
C LEU A 160 -11.27 8.76 -6.38
N LEU A 161 -12.31 9.28 -5.72
CA LEU A 161 -12.71 10.68 -5.81
C LEU A 161 -11.57 11.59 -5.33
N LEU A 162 -10.99 11.31 -4.16
CA LEU A 162 -9.85 12.07 -3.65
C LEU A 162 -8.65 11.99 -4.61
N ALA A 163 -8.30 10.81 -5.09
CA ALA A 163 -7.20 10.65 -6.03
C ALA A 163 -7.44 11.42 -7.35
N TRP A 164 -8.68 11.44 -7.83
CA TRP A 164 -9.07 12.24 -8.99
C TRP A 164 -8.91 13.74 -8.73
N VAL A 165 -9.41 14.23 -7.60
CA VAL A 165 -9.25 15.63 -7.19
C VAL A 165 -7.77 16.02 -7.07
N VAL A 166 -6.96 15.18 -6.42
CA VAL A 166 -5.51 15.41 -6.31
C VAL A 166 -4.86 15.43 -7.69
N SER A 167 -5.23 14.52 -8.58
CA SER A 167 -4.73 14.50 -9.96
C SER A 167 -5.07 15.80 -10.72
N LEU A 168 -6.27 16.35 -10.52
CA LEU A 168 -6.64 17.66 -11.08
C LEU A 168 -5.75 18.79 -10.54
N PHE A 169 -5.55 18.87 -9.23
CA PHE A 169 -4.67 19.88 -8.63
C PHE A 169 -3.24 19.75 -9.13
N THR A 170 -2.73 18.51 -9.24
CA THR A 170 -1.38 18.23 -9.76
C THR A 170 -1.25 18.67 -11.23
N ARG A 171 -2.26 18.41 -12.07
CA ARG A 171 -2.28 18.89 -13.47
C ARG A 171 -2.37 20.42 -13.56
N ALA A 172 -3.11 21.04 -12.65
CA ALA A 172 -3.22 22.49 -12.52
C ALA A 172 -1.98 23.14 -11.87
N ARG A 173 -0.93 22.35 -11.54
CA ARG A 173 0.30 22.81 -10.86
C ARG A 173 0.04 23.47 -9.50
N ILE A 174 -1.05 23.11 -8.82
CA ILE A 174 -1.38 23.58 -7.48
C ILE A 174 -0.82 22.57 -6.49
N TYR A 175 0.20 22.99 -5.73
CA TYR A 175 0.87 22.13 -4.76
C TYR A 175 0.72 22.72 -3.36
N TRP A 176 0.39 21.85 -2.40
CA TRP A 176 0.49 22.21 -0.99
C TRP A 176 1.89 21.81 -0.51
N ARG A 177 2.70 22.79 -0.12
CA ARG A 177 4.01 22.55 0.51
C ARG A 177 3.85 22.56 2.03
N THR A 178 4.55 21.66 2.70
CA THR A 178 4.74 21.66 4.16
C THR A 178 5.57 22.85 4.60
#